data_AF-A0A438E7C4-F1
#
_entry.id   AF-A0A438E7C4-F1
#
_cell.length_a   1.000
_cell.length_b   1.000
_cell.length_c   1.000
_cell.angle_alpha   90.00
_cell.angle_beta   90.00
_cell.angle_gamma   90.00
#
_symmetry.space_group_name_H-M   'P 1'
#
loop_
_entity.id
_entity.type
_entity.pdbx_description
1 polymer ?
#
loop_
_entity_poly.entity_id
_entity_poly.type
_entity_poly.pdbx_seq_one_letter_code
_entity_poly.pdbx_strand_id
1 'polypeptide(L)' 'MELNLAPKFAQKIFEGEGGTYYSWSSAEYELLKEAKVGGGRLVLQPRGFALPHYADSNKIGYVLQGLYVRKLLSLILN' A
#
# COMPACT_ATOMS: atom_id res chain seq x y z
N MET A 1 24.59 12.70 3.18
CA MET A 1 24.31 11.39 3.79
C MET A 1 24.19 10.39 2.65
N GLU A 2 24.87 9.26 2.71
CA GLU A 2 24.72 8.23 1.68
C GLU A 2 23.45 7.42 1.95
N LEU A 3 22.51 7.45 1.00
CA LEU A 3 21.27 6.68 1.11
C LEU A 3 21.55 5.22 0.74
N ASN A 4 21.11 4.29 1.57
CA ASN A 4 21.18 2.87 1.27
C ASN A 4 20.12 2.50 0.22
N LEU A 5 20.56 2.31 -1.04
CA LEU A 5 19.71 1.95 -2.18
C LEU A 5 19.54 0.43 -2.37
N ALA A 6 19.98 -0.40 -1.41
CA ALA A 6 19.77 -1.84 -1.50
C ALA A 6 18.27 -2.16 -1.59
N PRO A 7 17.87 -3.19 -2.38
CA PRO A 7 16.48 -3.61 -2.48
C PRO A 7 15.87 -3.88 -1.10
N LYS A 8 14.65 -3.39 -0.88
CA LYS A 8 13.91 -3.54 0.37
C LYS A 8 12.64 -4.35 0.15
N PHE A 9 12.40 -5.30 1.04
CA PHE A 9 11.20 -6.14 1.01
C PHE A 9 10.09 -5.53 1.85
N ALA A 10 8.84 -5.62 1.37
CA ALA A 10 7.71 -5.17 2.16
C ALA A 10 7.51 -6.06 3.39
N GLN A 11 7.21 -5.44 4.52
CA GLN A 11 6.85 -6.16 5.75
C GLN A 11 5.39 -6.55 5.70
N LYS A 12 5.08 -7.79 6.10
CA LYS A 12 3.69 -8.23 6.27
C LYS A 12 3.14 -7.58 7.55
N ILE A 13 2.07 -6.80 7.42
CA ILE A 13 1.45 -6.10 8.56
C ILE A 13 0.04 -6.60 8.88
N PHE A 14 -0.59 -7.31 7.96
CA PHE A 14 -1.89 -7.94 8.19
C PHE A 14 -2.03 -9.22 7.36
N GLU A 15 -2.67 -10.23 7.95
CA GLU A 15 -3.06 -11.47 7.30
C GLU A 15 -4.42 -11.92 7.83
N GLY A 16 -5.33 -12.22 6.91
CA GLY A 16 -6.64 -12.77 7.22
C GLY A 16 -7.17 -13.57 6.04
N GLU A 17 -8.37 -14.13 6.20
CA GLU A 17 -8.99 -15.01 5.20
C GLU A 17 -9.14 -14.33 3.83
N GLY A 18 -9.50 -13.05 3.81
CA GLY A 18 -9.69 -12.29 2.58
C GLY A 18 -8.40 -11.89 1.87
N GLY A 19 -7.23 -12.01 2.52
CA GLY A 19 -5.97 -11.57 1.94
C GLY A 19 -4.92 -11.10 2.94
N THR A 20 -3.85 -10.53 2.39
CA THR A 20 -2.66 -10.09 3.12
C THR A 20 -2.29 -8.68 2.68
N TYR A 21 -1.86 -7.85 3.63
CA TYR A 21 -1.35 -6.52 3.35
C TYR A 21 0.11 -6.40 3.80
N TYR A 22 0.94 -5.94 2.89
CA TYR A 22 2.35 -5.64 3.13
C TYR A 22 2.60 -4.14 3.03
N SER A 23 3.58 -3.64 3.77
CA SER A 23 3.93 -2.22 3.81
C SER A 23 5.43 -2.00 3.62
N TRP A 24 5.78 -0.91 2.95
CA TRP A 24 7.10 -0.28 3.07
C TRP A 24 6.93 1.04 3.82
N SER A 25 7.48 1.11 5.02
CA SER A 25 7.33 2.26 5.91
C SER A 25 8.53 3.21 5.81
N SER A 26 8.26 4.52 5.85
CA SER A 26 9.31 5.54 6.01
C SER A 26 9.97 5.52 7.39
N ALA A 27 9.36 4.85 8.38
CA ALA A 27 9.99 4.58 9.66
C ALA A 27 11.12 3.53 9.56
N GLU A 28 11.05 2.65 8.56
CA GLU A 28 12.01 1.56 8.34
C GLU A 28 13.03 1.90 7.24
N TYR A 29 12.63 2.72 6.28
CA TYR A 29 13.43 3.03 5.10
C TYR A 29 13.63 4.52 4.92
N GLU A 30 14.84 4.98 5.22
CA GLU A 30 15.23 6.41 5.16
C GLU A 30 15.05 7.02 3.77
N LEU A 31 15.27 6.23 2.71
CA LEU A 31 14.98 6.63 1.32
C LEU A 31 13.52 7.04 1.12
N LEU A 32 12.57 6.32 1.72
CA LEU A 32 11.14 6.62 1.59
C LEU A 32 10.76 7.88 2.37
N LYS A 33 11.43 8.13 3.50
CA LYS A 33 11.31 9.37 4.26
C LYS A 33 11.79 10.56 3.42
N GLU A 34 12.94 10.46 2.78
CA GLU A 34 13.49 11.50 1.90
C GLU A 34 12.58 11.76 0.69
N ALA A 35 12.10 10.70 0.05
CA ALA A 35 11.19 10.78 -1.08
C ALA A 35 9.75 11.19 -0.69
N LYS A 36 9.43 11.24 0.62
CA LYS A 36 8.10 11.55 1.16
C LYS A 36 7.00 10.65 0.61
N VAL A 37 7.31 9.37 0.47
CA VAL A 37 6.37 8.35 -0.02
C VAL A 37 6.29 7.17 0.94
N GLY A 38 5.19 6.45 0.88
CA GLY A 38 5.02 5.13 1.49
C GLY A 38 4.60 4.12 0.44
N GLY A 39 4.83 2.83 0.73
CA GLY A 39 4.44 1.74 -0.17
C GLY A 39 3.51 0.77 0.52
N GLY A 40 2.59 0.18 -0.26
CA GLY A 40 1.73 -0.90 0.22
C GLY A 40 1.53 -1.92 -0.89
N ARG A 41 1.45 -3.21 -0.53
CA ARG A 41 1.08 -4.29 -1.43
C ARG A 41 -0.10 -5.05 -0.83
N LEU A 42 -1.24 -4.95 -1.49
CA LEU A 42 -2.46 -5.68 -1.14
C LEU A 42 -2.56 -6.93 -2.01
N VAL A 43 -2.69 -8.09 -1.35
CA VAL A 43 -2.95 -9.38 -1.99
C VAL A 43 -4.32 -9.83 -1.54
N LEU A 44 -5.29 -9.91 -2.45
CA LEU A 44 -6.63 -10.42 -2.17
C LEU A 44 -6.74 -11.87 -2.62
N GLN A 45 -7.30 -12.71 -1.77
CA GLN A 45 -7.72 -14.05 -2.17
C GLN A 45 -8.96 -13.95 -3.07
N PRO A 46 -9.28 -14.98 -3.89
CA PRO A 46 -10.53 -15.02 -4.63
C PRO A 46 -11.73 -14.79 -3.71
N ARG A 47 -12.62 -13.85 -4.06
CA ARG A 47 -13.76 -13.39 -3.23
C ARG A 47 -13.37 -12.64 -1.94
N GLY A 48 -12.08 -12.36 -1.75
CA GLY A 48 -11.60 -11.49 -0.69
C GLY A 48 -12.05 -10.05 -0.91
N PHE A 49 -12.35 -9.36 0.19
CA PHE A 49 -12.84 -7.98 0.16
C PHE A 49 -11.98 -7.11 1.08
N ALA A 50 -11.32 -6.11 0.50
CA ALA A 50 -10.67 -5.06 1.28
C ALA A 50 -11.74 -4.04 1.71
N LEU A 51 -11.85 -3.82 3.02
CA LEU A 51 -12.75 -2.81 3.56
C LEU A 51 -12.35 -1.41 3.06
N PRO A 52 -13.31 -0.49 2.88
CA PRO A 52 -13.03 0.90 2.52
C PRO A 52 -12.01 1.53 3.47
N HIS A 53 -11.03 2.24 2.89
CA HIS A 53 -9.96 2.91 3.62
C HIS A 53 -9.65 4.27 2.99
N TYR A 54 -9.40 5.27 3.83
CA TYR A 54 -9.01 6.63 3.42
C TYR A 54 -7.58 6.92 3.89
N ALA A 55 -6.91 7.91 3.30
CA ALA A 55 -5.79 8.55 4.00
C ALA A 55 -5.72 10.03 3.67
N ASP A 56 -4.89 10.71 4.42
CA ASP A 56 -4.46 12.11 4.29
C ASP A 56 -3.58 12.40 3.06
N SER A 57 -3.30 11.38 2.25
CA SER A 57 -2.38 11.43 1.12
C SER A 57 -2.95 10.77 -0.13
N ASN A 58 -2.60 11.34 -1.28
CA ASN A 58 -2.90 10.82 -2.60
C ASN A 58 -2.23 9.45 -2.80
N LYS A 59 -2.90 8.54 -3.52
CA LYS A 59 -2.36 7.21 -3.82
C LYS A 59 -2.49 6.89 -5.29
N ILE A 60 -1.46 6.22 -5.81
CA ILE A 60 -1.47 5.59 -7.13
C ILE A 60 -1.43 4.09 -6.90
N GLY A 61 -2.34 3.35 -7.53
CA GLY A 61 -2.42 1.89 -7.45
C GLY A 61 -2.13 1.26 -8.80
N TYR A 62 -1.36 0.17 -8.81
CA TYR A 62 -1.09 -0.63 -10.00
C TYR A 62 -1.43 -2.10 -9.74
N VAL A 63 -2.07 -2.74 -10.71
CA VAL A 63 -2.51 -4.13 -10.61
C VAL A 63 -1.42 -5.03 -11.18
N LEU A 64 -0.75 -5.78 -10.31
CA LEU A 64 0.31 -6.71 -10.71
C LEU A 64 -0.26 -8.01 -11.30
N GLN A 65 -1.39 -8.47 -10.78
CA GLN A 65 -2.01 -9.73 -11.18
C GLN A 65 -3.51 -9.75 -10.88
N GLY A 66 -4.27 -10.43 -11.75
CA GLY A 66 -5.70 -10.69 -11.58
C GLY A 66 -6.59 -9.57 -12.11
N LEU A 67 -7.91 -9.78 -11.98
CA LEU A 67 -8.94 -8.79 -12.27
C LEU A 67 -9.79 -8.61 -11.02
N TYR A 68 -10.12 -7.37 -10.69
CA TYR A 68 -10.99 -7.06 -9.57
C TYR A 68 -11.81 -5.81 -9.83
N VAL A 69 -12.86 -5.63 -9.04
CA VAL A 69 -13.71 -4.44 -9.07
C VAL A 69 -13.27 -3.49 -7.96
N ARG A 70 -13.00 -2.24 -8.32
CA ARG A 70 -12.71 -1.16 -7.36
C ARG A 70 -13.80 -0.08 -7.46
N LYS A 71 -14.24 0.41 -6.31
CA LYS A 71 -15.04 1.64 -6.23
C LYS A 71 -14.23 2.73 -5.54
N LEU A 72 -14.13 3.89 -6.20
CA LEU A 72 -13.57 5.10 -5.59
C LEU A 72 -14.74 6.00 -5.19
N LEU A 73 -14.79 6.37 -3.92
CA LEU A 73 -15.68 7.41 -3.43
C LEU A 73 -14.82 8.66 -3.14
N SER A 74 -15.04 9.72 -3.91
CA SER A 74 -14.38 11.02 -3.70
C SER A 74 -15.29 11.90 -2.85
N LEU A 75 -14.89 12.19 -1.62
CA LEU A 75 -15.52 13.20 -0.77
C LEU A 75 -14.73 14.50 -0.94
N ILE A 76 -15.33 15.49 -1.60
CA ILE A 76 -14.78 16.85 -1.64
C ILE A 76 -15.27 17.55 -0.37
N LEU A 77 -14.39 17.71 0.61
CA LEU A 77 -14.63 18.62 1.74
C LEU A 77 -14.18 20.01 1.27
N ASN A 78 -15.14 20.93 1.15
CA ASN A 78 -14.90 22.36 0.90
C ASN A 78 -14.34 23.05 2.14
#